data_AF-C4JTP6-F1
#
_entry.id   AF-C4JTP6-F1
#
_cell.length_a   1.000
_cell.length_b   1.000
_cell.length_c   1.000
_cell.angle_alpha   90.00
_cell.angle_beta   90.00
_cell.angle_gamma   90.00
#
_symmetry.space_group_name_H-M   'P 1'
#
loop_
_entity.id
_entity.type
_entity.pdbx_description
1 polymer ?
#
loop_
_entity_poly.entity_id
_entity_poly.type
_entity_poly.pdbx_seq_one_letter_code
_entity_poly.pdbx_strand_id
1 'polypeptide(L)'
;MSQQAPIPPMNKALPGIAVPLPLITTSPPVRELESSLRRSLELRIQSIPDPHTASTGAKLAILFSGGLDCTILARLAHDLLPSDEPIDLLNVAFENPRVAANSPKNDSPNSIYEDCPDRKTGRSSYEELCRVCPTRLWRLVCINIPYTETTQHRETIRRLMRPHNTEMDLSIACALYFASRGIGEMTNSNSEGGAVPFTTTARVLLSGLGADEVFAGYQRHALAFARQGFKGLVDEIDLDVGRLGKRNLGRDDRVISNWGREARYPYLDEEFLTRALQRPVWEKCGFGIPSGLADENPPLEPDIEPGKKALRLVAWNLGLKKVAREKKRAIQFGSRTAKMESGRSKGTQILS
;
A
#
# COMPACT_ATOMS: atom_id res chain seq x y z
N MET A 1 4.22 -26.38 -27.96
CA MET A 1 3.86 -24.95 -27.87
C MET A 1 4.76 -24.32 -26.83
N SER A 2 5.65 -23.42 -27.22
CA SER A 2 6.44 -22.61 -26.28
C SER A 2 5.45 -21.76 -25.48
N GLN A 3 5.33 -22.00 -24.16
CA GLN A 3 4.57 -21.11 -23.28
C GLN A 3 5.36 -19.80 -23.22
N GLN A 4 4.94 -18.82 -24.03
CA GLN A 4 5.45 -17.47 -23.93
C GLN A 4 5.08 -16.95 -22.54
N ALA A 5 6.05 -16.48 -21.77
CA ALA A 5 5.77 -15.94 -20.44
C ALA A 5 4.75 -14.80 -20.57
N PRO A 6 3.68 -14.78 -19.74
CA PRO A 6 2.58 -13.81 -19.90
C PRO A 6 3.03 -12.37 -19.69
N ILE A 7 4.14 -12.15 -18.97
CA ILE A 7 4.72 -10.84 -18.70
C ILE A 7 6.08 -10.76 -19.41
N PRO A 8 6.32 -9.75 -20.26
CA PRO A 8 7.60 -9.59 -20.94
C PRO A 8 8.72 -9.19 -19.98
N PRO A 9 10.00 -9.47 -20.32
CA PRO A 9 11.14 -9.11 -19.47
C PRO A 9 11.22 -7.59 -19.28
N MET A 10 11.65 -7.15 -18.10
CA MET A 10 11.80 -5.73 -17.80
C MET A 10 12.74 -5.03 -18.79
N ASN A 11 12.39 -3.80 -19.17
CA ASN A 11 13.26 -2.94 -19.96
C ASN A 11 14.53 -2.59 -19.16
N LYS A 12 15.68 -3.04 -19.66
CA LYS A 12 16.99 -2.83 -19.05
C LYS A 12 17.81 -1.72 -19.72
N ALA A 13 17.18 -0.90 -20.56
CA ALA A 13 17.84 0.25 -21.17
C ALA A 13 18.39 1.18 -20.09
N LEU A 14 19.52 1.79 -20.39
CA LEU A 14 20.16 2.85 -19.59
C LEU A 14 20.00 4.17 -20.35
N PRO A 15 19.94 5.33 -19.66
CA PRO A 15 19.76 6.59 -20.35
C PRO A 15 20.98 6.87 -21.24
N GLY A 16 20.73 7.22 -22.50
CA GLY A 16 21.78 7.59 -23.47
C GLY A 16 22.33 9.01 -23.28
N ILE A 17 21.67 9.82 -22.43
CA ILE A 17 22.05 11.18 -22.07
C ILE A 17 22.53 11.21 -20.61
N ALA A 18 23.39 12.18 -20.28
CA ALA A 18 23.98 12.29 -18.94
C ALA A 18 22.94 12.53 -17.83
N VAL A 19 21.82 13.20 -18.13
CA VAL A 19 20.72 13.50 -17.20
C VAL A 19 19.38 13.22 -17.88
N PRO A 20 18.52 12.36 -17.32
CA PRO A 20 17.18 12.12 -17.86
C PRO A 20 16.28 13.36 -17.79
N LEU A 21 15.23 13.39 -18.60
CA LEU A 21 14.19 14.42 -18.49
C LEU A 21 13.42 14.25 -17.16
N PRO A 22 13.11 15.35 -16.44
CA PRO A 22 12.36 15.27 -15.20
C PRO A 22 10.91 14.80 -15.47
N LEU A 23 10.41 13.95 -14.58
CA LEU A 23 9.00 13.59 -14.54
C LEU A 23 8.20 14.70 -13.86
N ILE A 24 7.22 15.23 -14.60
CA ILE A 24 6.31 16.28 -14.17
C ILE A 24 4.86 15.80 -14.31
N THR A 25 3.92 16.54 -13.72
CA THR A 25 2.49 16.16 -13.70
C THR A 25 1.88 15.99 -15.09
N THR A 26 2.42 16.68 -16.09
CA THR A 26 1.99 16.63 -17.50
C THR A 26 2.82 15.68 -18.37
N SER A 27 3.78 14.95 -17.80
CA SER A 27 4.55 13.96 -18.55
C SER A 27 3.63 12.84 -19.09
N PRO A 28 3.75 12.43 -20.37
CA PRO A 28 2.96 11.33 -20.93
C PRO A 28 2.99 10.04 -20.10
N PRO A 29 4.14 9.57 -19.57
CA PRO A 29 4.19 8.39 -18.70
C PRO A 29 3.27 8.47 -17.49
N VAL A 30 3.05 9.65 -16.90
CA VAL A 30 2.17 9.85 -15.73
C VAL A 30 0.71 9.69 -16.12
N ARG A 31 0.27 10.30 -17.23
CA ARG A 31 -1.12 10.17 -17.72
C ARG A 31 -1.43 8.74 -18.16
N GLU A 32 -0.53 8.12 -18.89
CA GLU A 32 -0.70 6.75 -19.36
C GLU A 32 -0.73 5.76 -18.19
N LEU A 33 0.10 6.00 -17.16
CA LEU A 33 0.09 5.21 -15.93
C LEU A 33 -1.26 5.31 -15.20
N GLU A 34 -1.81 6.53 -15.05
CA GLU A 34 -3.14 6.71 -14.45
C GLU A 34 -4.22 5.98 -15.25
N SER A 35 -4.24 6.16 -16.58
CA SER A 35 -5.22 5.51 -17.45
C SER A 35 -5.14 3.98 -17.38
N SER A 36 -3.93 3.43 -17.38
CA SER A 36 -3.72 1.98 -17.28
C SER A 36 -4.11 1.44 -15.91
N LEU A 37 -3.83 2.19 -14.83
CA LEU A 37 -4.23 1.80 -13.48
C LEU A 37 -5.75 1.84 -13.33
N ARG A 38 -6.43 2.87 -13.88
CA ARG A 38 -7.90 2.95 -13.92
C ARG A 38 -8.51 1.72 -14.59
N ARG A 39 -7.98 1.31 -15.75
CA ARG A 39 -8.45 0.11 -16.45
C ARG A 39 -8.23 -1.16 -15.64
N SER A 40 -7.06 -1.30 -15.01
CA SER A 40 -6.76 -2.42 -14.12
C SER A 40 -7.74 -2.49 -12.93
N LEU A 41 -8.10 -1.35 -12.33
CA LEU A 41 -9.08 -1.28 -11.23
C LEU A 41 -10.47 -1.64 -11.71
N GLU A 42 -10.89 -1.07 -12.83
CA GLU A 42 -12.21 -1.26 -13.41
C GLU A 42 -12.55 -2.75 -13.55
N LEU A 43 -11.63 -3.54 -14.14
CA LEU A 43 -11.77 -5.00 -14.27
C LEU A 43 -11.86 -5.74 -12.94
N ARG A 44 -11.31 -5.16 -11.86
CA ARG A 44 -11.29 -5.74 -10.51
C ARG A 44 -12.45 -5.30 -9.64
N ILE A 45 -13.33 -4.41 -10.10
CA ILE A 45 -14.47 -3.90 -9.32
C ILE A 45 -15.81 -4.03 -10.05
N GLN A 46 -15.82 -4.04 -11.38
CA GLN A 46 -17.01 -4.33 -12.17
C GLN A 46 -17.42 -5.78 -11.89
N SER A 47 -18.57 -6.00 -11.24
CA SER A 47 -19.13 -7.33 -10.88
C SER A 47 -18.70 -7.91 -9.53
N ILE A 48 -18.41 -7.08 -8.52
CA ILE A 48 -18.38 -7.58 -7.14
C ILE A 48 -19.82 -7.92 -6.70
N PRO A 49 -20.11 -9.17 -6.29
CA PRO A 49 -21.45 -9.53 -5.82
C PRO A 49 -21.87 -8.75 -4.57
N ASP A 50 -23.18 -8.56 -4.41
CA ASP A 50 -23.73 -7.95 -3.20
C ASP A 50 -23.43 -8.81 -1.95
N PRO A 51 -23.18 -8.19 -0.79
CA PRO A 51 -22.97 -8.95 0.44
C PRO A 51 -24.25 -9.66 0.87
N HIS A 52 -24.18 -10.97 1.15
CA HIS A 52 -25.34 -11.79 1.55
C HIS A 52 -26.10 -11.28 2.78
N THR A 53 -25.43 -10.56 3.68
CA THR A 53 -25.95 -10.25 5.02
C THR A 53 -26.37 -8.79 5.21
N ALA A 54 -26.19 -7.92 4.20
CA ALA A 54 -26.60 -6.51 4.29
C ALA A 54 -26.76 -5.90 2.91
N SER A 55 -28.00 -5.53 2.55
CA SER A 55 -28.31 -4.81 1.31
C SER A 55 -27.64 -3.43 1.21
N THR A 56 -27.15 -2.89 2.33
CA THR A 56 -26.46 -1.59 2.43
C THR A 56 -24.97 -1.72 2.80
N GLY A 57 -24.43 -2.94 2.75
CA GLY A 57 -23.02 -3.21 3.06
C GLY A 57 -22.07 -2.71 1.96
N ALA A 58 -20.81 -2.48 2.31
CA ALA A 58 -19.80 -2.23 1.28
C ALA A 58 -19.51 -3.54 0.56
N LYS A 59 -19.41 -3.47 -0.77
CA LYS A 59 -18.96 -4.56 -1.64
C LYS A 59 -17.43 -4.66 -1.65
N LEU A 60 -16.79 -3.50 -1.61
CA LEU A 60 -15.36 -3.31 -1.71
C LEU A 60 -14.77 -2.75 -0.42
N ALA A 61 -13.65 -3.30 0.00
CA ALA A 61 -12.80 -2.72 1.01
C ALA A 61 -11.37 -2.57 0.49
N ILE A 62 -10.58 -1.74 1.17
CA ILE A 62 -9.19 -1.45 0.82
C ILE A 62 -8.34 -1.76 2.04
N LEU A 63 -7.28 -2.55 1.85
CA LEU A 63 -6.24 -2.70 2.85
C LEU A 63 -5.47 -1.38 2.94
N PHE A 64 -5.76 -0.59 3.97
CA PHE A 64 -5.53 0.85 3.97
C PHE A 64 -4.59 1.29 5.09
N SER A 65 -3.31 1.41 4.77
CA SER A 65 -2.31 2.04 5.67
C SER A 65 -2.30 3.57 5.60
N GLY A 66 -3.02 4.15 4.64
CA GLY A 66 -2.91 5.56 4.26
C GLY A 66 -1.71 5.87 3.37
N GLY A 67 -0.83 4.91 3.10
CA GLY A 67 0.29 5.10 2.18
C GLY A 67 -0.17 5.40 0.74
N LEU A 68 0.76 5.95 -0.05
CA LEU A 68 0.55 6.35 -1.45
C LEU A 68 -0.31 5.36 -2.25
N ASP A 69 0.07 4.07 -2.22
CA ASP A 69 -0.43 3.08 -3.15
C ASP A 69 -1.92 2.78 -2.87
N CYS A 70 -2.25 2.42 -1.62
CA CYS A 70 -3.64 2.12 -1.24
C CYS A 70 -4.56 3.35 -1.35
N THR A 71 -4.03 4.57 -1.15
CA THR A 71 -4.83 5.79 -1.23
C THR A 71 -5.12 6.20 -2.67
N ILE A 72 -4.20 5.97 -3.62
CA ILE A 72 -4.50 6.09 -5.07
C ILE A 72 -5.60 5.10 -5.44
N LEU A 73 -5.51 3.84 -4.99
CA LEU A 73 -6.55 2.84 -5.26
C LEU A 73 -7.92 3.28 -4.74
N ALA A 74 -7.97 3.80 -3.51
CA ALA A 74 -9.20 4.35 -2.92
C ALA A 74 -9.77 5.48 -3.77
N ARG A 75 -8.93 6.49 -4.07
CA ARG A 75 -9.35 7.63 -4.86
C ARG A 75 -9.85 7.24 -6.25
N LEU A 76 -9.20 6.30 -6.93
CA LEU A 76 -9.67 5.84 -8.25
C LEU A 76 -10.94 5.00 -8.16
N ALA A 77 -11.11 4.18 -7.11
CA ALA A 77 -12.33 3.40 -6.89
C ALA A 77 -13.57 4.30 -6.71
N HIS A 78 -13.40 5.51 -6.15
CA HIS A 78 -14.48 6.49 -6.07
C HIS A 78 -15.10 6.81 -7.45
N ASP A 79 -14.28 6.97 -8.49
CA ASP A 79 -14.74 7.35 -9.83
C ASP A 79 -15.46 6.20 -10.56
N LEU A 80 -15.25 4.97 -10.11
CA LEU A 80 -15.67 3.76 -10.83
C LEU A 80 -16.85 3.04 -10.17
N LEU A 81 -17.10 3.28 -8.89
CA LEU A 81 -18.26 2.74 -8.17
C LEU A 81 -19.42 3.74 -8.17
N PRO A 82 -20.68 3.29 -8.12
CA PRO A 82 -21.83 4.17 -7.87
C PRO A 82 -21.63 5.02 -6.61
N SER A 83 -22.04 6.29 -6.62
CA SER A 83 -21.70 7.26 -5.57
C SER A 83 -22.28 6.92 -4.19
N ASP A 84 -23.41 6.21 -4.17
CA ASP A 84 -24.13 5.74 -2.99
C ASP A 84 -23.51 4.51 -2.33
N GLU A 85 -22.65 3.78 -3.04
CA GLU A 85 -21.97 2.61 -2.46
C GLU A 85 -20.87 3.05 -1.46
N PRO A 86 -20.84 2.51 -0.23
CA PRO A 86 -19.74 2.80 0.68
C PRO A 86 -18.44 2.12 0.28
N ILE A 87 -17.30 2.72 0.65
CA ILE A 87 -15.97 2.09 0.56
C ILE A 87 -15.37 1.99 1.96
N ASP A 88 -15.02 0.76 2.36
CA ASP A 88 -14.40 0.50 3.66
C ASP A 88 -12.88 0.60 3.55
N LEU A 89 -12.27 1.37 4.44
CA LEU A 89 -10.82 1.53 4.56
C LEU A 89 -10.34 0.81 5.81
N LEU A 90 -9.70 -0.35 5.64
CA LEU A 90 -9.30 -1.22 6.75
C LEU A 90 -7.90 -0.86 7.23
N ASN A 91 -7.80 -0.21 8.39
CA ASN A 91 -6.54 0.27 8.96
C ASN A 91 -6.21 -0.44 10.28
N VAL A 92 -5.17 -1.27 10.25
CA VAL A 92 -4.77 -2.10 11.40
C VAL A 92 -3.63 -1.47 12.20
N ALA A 93 -3.76 -1.51 13.53
CA ALA A 93 -2.74 -1.08 14.48
C ALA A 93 -2.64 -2.10 15.62
N PHE A 94 -1.41 -2.38 16.06
CA PHE A 94 -1.16 -3.38 17.10
C PHE A 94 -0.63 -2.73 18.37
N GLU A 95 -1.08 -3.26 19.50
CA GLU A 95 -0.44 -3.00 20.78
C GLU A 95 0.95 -3.64 20.75
N ASN A 96 1.98 -2.81 20.87
CA ASN A 96 3.35 -3.27 21.01
C ASN A 96 3.79 -3.08 22.47
N PRO A 97 3.96 -4.16 23.26
CA PRO A 97 4.25 -4.05 24.69
C PRO A 97 5.47 -3.19 25.00
N ARG A 98 6.48 -3.16 24.12
CA ARG A 98 7.69 -2.34 24.30
C ARG A 98 7.41 -0.86 24.12
N VAL A 99 6.50 -0.51 23.21
CA VAL A 99 6.08 0.89 23.01
C VAL A 99 5.14 1.32 24.13
N ALA A 100 4.22 0.44 24.53
CA ALA A 100 3.31 0.68 25.64
C ALA A 100 4.07 0.89 26.96
N ALA A 101 5.10 0.08 27.25
CA ALA A 101 5.93 0.22 28.46
C ALA A 101 6.69 1.56 28.55
N ASN A 102 6.95 2.21 27.41
CA ASN A 102 7.63 3.50 27.34
C ASN A 102 6.66 4.68 27.16
N SER A 103 5.35 4.42 27.06
CA SER A 103 4.34 5.47 26.92
C SER A 103 3.95 6.02 28.30
N PRO A 104 3.69 7.33 28.42
CA PRO A 104 3.29 7.93 29.69
C PRO A 104 1.97 7.32 30.17
N LYS A 105 1.90 6.93 31.45
CA LYS A 105 0.75 6.21 32.04
C LYS A 105 -0.58 6.99 32.07
N ASN A 106 -0.56 8.26 31.69
CA ASN A 106 -1.74 9.14 31.71
C ASN A 106 -2.49 9.21 30.38
N ASP A 107 -2.01 8.56 29.33
CA ASP A 107 -2.73 8.54 28.06
C ASP A 107 -3.87 7.51 28.08
N SER A 108 -4.96 7.82 27.38
CA SER A 108 -6.06 6.89 27.19
C SER A 108 -5.57 5.57 26.57
N PRO A 109 -6.15 4.40 26.88
CA PRO A 109 -5.75 3.12 26.29
C PRO A 109 -5.82 3.08 24.75
N ASN A 110 -6.54 4.01 24.11
CA ASN A 110 -6.61 4.10 22.66
C ASN A 110 -5.40 4.83 22.04
N SER A 111 -4.65 5.62 22.82
CA SER A 111 -3.53 6.42 22.32
C SER A 111 -2.43 5.55 21.69
N ILE A 112 -2.20 4.35 22.23
CA ILE A 112 -1.18 3.44 21.71
C ILE A 112 -1.43 3.01 20.26
N TYR A 113 -2.70 2.93 19.86
CA TYR A 113 -3.11 2.60 18.49
C TYR A 113 -3.13 3.86 17.63
N GLU A 114 -3.59 4.98 18.17
CA GLU A 114 -3.61 6.27 17.48
C GLU A 114 -2.21 6.83 17.20
N ASP A 115 -1.24 6.49 18.05
CA ASP A 115 0.15 6.82 17.85
C ASP A 115 0.86 5.93 16.84
N CYS A 116 0.19 4.87 16.39
CA CYS A 116 0.70 3.99 15.36
C CYS A 116 0.90 4.77 14.05
N PRO A 117 2.08 4.69 13.42
CA PRO A 117 2.35 5.48 12.22
C PRO A 117 1.35 5.29 11.07
N ASP A 118 0.94 4.04 10.80
CA ASP A 118 -0.05 3.76 9.75
C ASP A 118 -1.45 4.23 10.17
N ARG A 119 -1.74 4.34 11.47
CA ARG A 119 -3.00 4.97 11.94
C ARG A 119 -2.99 6.47 11.69
N LYS A 120 -1.90 7.18 12.03
CA LYS A 120 -1.74 8.62 11.74
C LYS A 120 -1.83 8.91 10.24
N THR A 121 -1.11 8.13 9.45
CA THR A 121 -1.09 8.25 7.98
C THR A 121 -2.47 7.91 7.40
N GLY A 122 -3.11 6.85 7.92
CA GLY A 122 -4.48 6.46 7.58
C GLY A 122 -5.48 7.57 7.82
N ARG A 123 -5.48 8.21 9.00
CA ARG A 123 -6.38 9.33 9.30
C ARG A 123 -6.15 10.55 8.40
N SER A 124 -4.90 10.96 8.24
CA SER A 124 -4.54 12.08 7.35
C SER A 124 -5.00 11.83 5.90
N SER A 125 -4.83 10.60 5.42
CA SER A 125 -5.22 10.21 4.06
C SER A 125 -6.73 10.05 3.91
N TYR A 126 -7.41 9.55 4.94
CA TYR A 126 -8.86 9.51 5.01
C TYR A 126 -9.47 10.91 4.96
N GLU A 127 -8.96 11.86 5.75
CA GLU A 127 -9.40 13.26 5.70
C GLU A 127 -9.19 13.87 4.30
N GLU A 128 -8.06 13.56 3.66
CA GLU A 128 -7.79 14.03 2.30
C GLU A 128 -8.73 13.38 1.27
N LEU A 129 -9.05 12.09 1.39
CA LEU A 129 -10.05 11.41 0.57
C LEU A 129 -11.44 12.03 0.74
N CYS A 130 -11.88 12.27 1.97
CA CYS A 130 -13.16 12.92 2.26
C CYS A 130 -13.23 14.32 1.64
N ARG A 131 -12.15 15.10 1.70
CA ARG A 131 -12.07 16.43 1.08
C ARG A 131 -12.14 16.37 -0.45
N VAL A 132 -11.42 15.42 -1.07
CA VAL A 132 -11.31 15.32 -2.53
C VAL A 132 -12.53 14.63 -3.14
N CYS A 133 -13.19 13.73 -2.41
CA CYS A 133 -14.36 12.95 -2.83
C CYS A 133 -15.49 13.09 -1.79
N PRO A 134 -16.09 14.28 -1.63
CA PRO A 134 -17.03 14.57 -0.54
C PRO A 134 -18.36 13.82 -0.64
N THR A 135 -18.71 13.33 -1.82
CA THR A 135 -19.98 12.61 -2.05
C THR A 135 -19.92 11.13 -1.70
N ARG A 136 -18.72 10.57 -1.47
CA ARG A 136 -18.57 9.15 -1.14
C ARG A 136 -18.75 8.93 0.35
N LEU A 137 -19.49 7.89 0.69
CA LEU A 137 -19.50 7.34 2.04
C LEU A 137 -18.21 6.55 2.30
N TRP A 138 -17.17 7.25 2.77
CA TRP A 138 -15.94 6.62 3.26
C TRP A 138 -16.15 6.12 4.69
N ARG A 139 -15.74 4.88 4.95
CA ARG A 139 -15.80 4.29 6.30
C ARG A 139 -14.42 3.84 6.73
N LEU A 140 -13.77 4.64 7.57
CA LEU A 140 -12.47 4.26 8.12
C LEU A 140 -12.67 3.28 9.27
N VAL A 141 -12.25 2.03 9.08
CA VAL A 141 -12.34 0.96 10.08
C VAL A 141 -10.99 0.82 10.77
N CYS A 142 -10.94 1.31 12.00
CA CYS A 142 -9.80 1.27 12.90
C CYS A 142 -9.74 -0.09 13.61
N ILE A 143 -8.88 -0.97 13.13
CA ILE A 143 -8.70 -2.33 13.65
C ILE A 143 -7.56 -2.31 14.68
N ASN A 144 -7.93 -2.20 15.96
CA ASN A 144 -7.00 -2.18 17.08
C ASN A 144 -6.83 -3.60 17.63
N ILE A 145 -5.60 -4.13 17.59
CA ILE A 145 -5.31 -5.52 18.00
C ILE A 145 -4.47 -5.52 19.29
N PRO A 146 -5.03 -5.96 20.43
CA PRO A 146 -4.27 -6.19 21.65
C PRO A 146 -3.16 -7.22 21.47
N TYR A 147 -2.12 -7.11 22.30
CA TYR A 147 -0.99 -8.04 22.23
C TYR A 147 -1.39 -9.48 22.58
N THR A 148 -2.33 -9.62 23.53
CA THR A 148 -2.89 -10.92 23.93
C THR A 148 -3.58 -11.63 22.77
N GLU A 149 -4.35 -10.90 21.96
CA GLU A 149 -5.03 -11.43 20.78
C GLU A 149 -4.02 -11.83 19.69
N THR A 150 -2.98 -11.01 19.47
CA THR A 150 -1.89 -11.37 18.55
C THR A 150 -1.25 -12.70 18.95
N THR A 151 -1.00 -12.88 20.25
CA THR A 151 -0.38 -14.10 20.80
C THR A 151 -1.28 -15.32 20.60
N GLN A 152 -2.59 -15.18 20.83
CA GLN A 152 -3.57 -16.26 20.63
C GLN A 152 -3.64 -16.76 19.19
N HIS A 153 -3.53 -15.85 18.21
CA HIS A 153 -3.60 -16.20 16.79
C HIS A 153 -2.25 -16.57 16.16
N ARG A 154 -1.14 -16.42 16.88
CA ARG A 154 0.22 -16.54 16.35
C ARG A 154 0.46 -17.87 15.64
N GLU A 155 0.11 -19.00 16.26
CA GLU A 155 0.36 -20.32 15.68
C GLU A 155 -0.46 -20.57 14.41
N THR A 156 -1.71 -20.08 14.36
CA THR A 156 -2.53 -20.11 13.14
C THR A 156 -1.86 -19.33 12.02
N ILE A 157 -1.41 -18.11 12.29
CA ILE A 157 -0.75 -17.25 11.29
C ILE A 157 0.57 -17.88 10.81
N ARG A 158 1.36 -18.47 11.72
CA ARG A 158 2.59 -19.21 11.37
C ARG A 158 2.34 -20.37 10.41
N ARG A 159 1.22 -21.08 10.57
CA ARG A 159 0.83 -22.17 9.65
C ARG A 159 0.43 -21.62 8.29
N LEU A 160 -0.38 -20.55 8.26
CA LEU A 160 -0.87 -19.93 7.02
C LEU A 160 0.26 -19.35 6.15
N MET A 161 1.30 -18.77 6.76
CA MET A 161 2.38 -18.11 6.02
C MET A 161 3.42 -19.06 5.39
N ARG A 162 3.44 -20.35 5.76
CA ARG A 162 4.41 -21.35 5.23
C ARG A 162 4.44 -21.33 3.70
N PRO A 163 5.55 -21.59 2.99
CA PRO A 163 6.81 -22.09 3.51
C PRO A 163 7.64 -20.99 4.19
N HIS A 164 7.22 -19.72 4.12
CA HIS A 164 7.87 -18.64 4.83
C HIS A 164 7.90 -18.90 6.33
N ASN A 165 8.99 -18.49 6.95
CA ASN A 165 9.29 -18.81 8.33
C ASN A 165 10.22 -17.78 8.97
N THR A 166 10.19 -16.52 8.54
CA THR A 166 10.99 -15.45 9.18
C THR A 166 10.14 -14.54 10.06
N GLU A 167 10.77 -13.84 10.99
CA GLU A 167 10.13 -12.80 11.83
C GLU A 167 9.43 -11.72 10.99
N MET A 168 10.04 -11.29 9.89
CA MET A 168 9.45 -10.32 8.96
C MET A 168 8.20 -10.89 8.29
N ASP A 169 8.25 -12.15 7.86
CA ASP A 169 7.10 -12.81 7.23
C ASP A 169 5.93 -12.92 8.20
N LEU A 170 6.18 -13.27 9.47
CA LEU A 170 5.16 -13.30 10.51
C LEU A 170 4.58 -11.92 10.78
N SER A 171 5.43 -10.90 10.84
CA SER A 171 5.00 -9.54 11.11
C SER A 171 4.09 -8.96 10.01
N ILE A 172 4.40 -9.26 8.74
CA ILE A 172 3.56 -8.89 7.59
C ILE A 172 2.28 -9.73 7.57
N ALA A 173 2.38 -11.04 7.78
CA ALA A 173 1.23 -11.94 7.84
C ALA A 173 0.25 -11.54 8.94
N CYS A 174 0.73 -11.18 10.14
CA CYS A 174 -0.13 -10.68 11.21
C CYS A 174 -0.94 -9.46 10.78
N ALA A 175 -0.29 -8.46 10.17
CA ALA A 175 -0.98 -7.25 9.73
C ALA A 175 -2.08 -7.56 8.70
N LEU A 176 -1.77 -8.38 7.68
CA LEU A 176 -2.75 -8.76 6.66
C LEU A 176 -3.87 -9.64 7.22
N TYR A 177 -3.55 -10.55 8.15
CA TYR A 177 -4.51 -11.44 8.80
C TYR A 177 -5.58 -10.63 9.54
N PHE A 178 -5.16 -9.71 10.40
CA PHE A 178 -6.10 -8.93 11.20
C PHE A 178 -6.78 -7.83 10.39
N ALA A 179 -6.10 -7.20 9.43
CA ALA A 179 -6.73 -6.24 8.53
C ALA A 179 -7.86 -6.88 7.70
N SER A 180 -7.62 -8.07 7.12
CA SER A 180 -8.62 -8.78 6.32
C SER A 180 -9.78 -9.36 7.12
N ARG A 181 -9.59 -9.62 8.43
CA ARG A 181 -10.69 -9.95 9.34
C ARG A 181 -11.77 -8.86 9.33
N GLY A 182 -11.35 -7.60 9.26
CA GLY A 182 -12.26 -6.48 9.01
C GLY A 182 -13.17 -6.12 10.20
N ILE A 183 -12.76 -6.45 11.42
CA ILE A 183 -13.48 -6.13 12.66
C ILE A 183 -12.72 -5.03 13.39
N GLY A 184 -13.38 -3.91 13.70
CA GLY A 184 -12.77 -2.78 14.39
C GLY A 184 -13.78 -1.72 14.77
N GLU A 185 -13.32 -0.48 14.91
CA GLU A 185 -14.17 0.68 15.17
C GLU A 185 -14.27 1.56 13.93
N MET A 186 -15.48 1.84 13.47
CA MET A 186 -15.72 2.65 12.28
C MET A 186 -15.91 4.11 12.65
N THR A 187 -15.25 4.99 11.91
CA THR A 187 -15.54 6.43 11.88
C THR A 187 -16.10 6.79 10.50
N ASN A 188 -17.24 7.49 10.46
CA ASN A 188 -17.79 8.08 9.23
C ASN A 188 -17.46 9.57 9.16
N SER A 189 -17.47 10.12 7.94
CA SER A 189 -17.23 11.55 7.69
C SER A 189 -18.30 12.44 8.32
N ASN A 190 -19.49 11.89 8.60
CA ASN A 190 -20.69 12.62 8.98
C ASN A 190 -21.15 12.35 10.42
N SER A 191 -20.45 11.50 11.18
CA SER A 191 -20.89 11.10 12.52
C SER A 191 -20.20 11.93 13.60
N GLU A 192 -20.92 12.88 14.19
CA GLU A 192 -20.55 13.59 15.43
C GLU A 192 -20.50 12.64 16.66
N GLY A 193 -20.96 11.39 16.51
CA GLY A 193 -21.18 10.41 17.60
C GLY A 193 -20.01 9.47 17.96
N GLY A 194 -18.76 9.80 17.61
CA GLY A 194 -17.60 8.96 17.95
C GLY A 194 -17.51 7.66 17.14
N ALA A 195 -16.52 6.82 17.46
CA ALA A 195 -16.27 5.57 16.75
C ALA A 195 -17.21 4.45 17.25
N VAL A 196 -17.74 3.64 16.32
CA VAL A 196 -18.70 2.56 16.64
C VAL A 196 -18.13 1.20 16.29
N PRO A 197 -18.39 0.14 17.08
CA PRO A 197 -18.02 -1.23 16.72
C PRO A 197 -18.58 -1.61 15.34
N PHE A 198 -17.72 -2.17 14.49
CA PHE A 198 -18.07 -2.45 13.10
C PHE A 198 -17.33 -3.67 12.55
N THR A 199 -18.03 -4.40 11.69
CA THR A 199 -17.46 -5.48 10.89
C THR A 199 -17.78 -5.23 9.43
N THR A 200 -16.75 -5.16 8.58
CA THR A 200 -16.95 -4.98 7.14
C THR A 200 -17.66 -6.17 6.51
N THR A 201 -18.60 -5.87 5.62
CA THR A 201 -19.29 -6.86 4.79
C THR A 201 -18.51 -7.20 3.52
N ALA A 202 -17.54 -6.37 3.13
CA ALA A 202 -16.85 -6.46 1.85
C ALA A 202 -16.02 -7.74 1.71
N ARG A 203 -16.32 -8.58 0.72
CA ARG A 203 -15.59 -9.83 0.47
C ARG A 203 -14.36 -9.63 -0.40
N VAL A 204 -14.33 -8.55 -1.18
CA VAL A 204 -13.21 -8.20 -2.07
C VAL A 204 -12.40 -7.08 -1.43
N LEU A 205 -11.09 -7.30 -1.31
CA LEU A 205 -10.12 -6.37 -0.74
C LEU A 205 -9.15 -5.90 -1.82
N LEU A 206 -9.05 -4.60 -2.07
CA LEU A 206 -7.97 -4.05 -2.89
C LEU A 206 -6.68 -3.94 -2.06
N SER A 207 -5.56 -4.36 -2.66
CA SER A 207 -4.23 -4.23 -2.08
C SER A 207 -3.32 -3.38 -2.96
N GLY A 208 -2.56 -2.47 -2.33
CA GLY A 208 -1.53 -1.66 -3.00
C GLY A 208 -0.22 -2.40 -3.29
N LEU A 209 -0.14 -3.70 -2.98
CA LEU A 209 1.05 -4.52 -3.21
C LEU A 209 1.44 -4.56 -4.69
N GLY A 210 2.75 -4.55 -4.95
CA GLY A 210 3.34 -4.53 -6.29
C GLY A 210 3.85 -3.15 -6.69
N ALA A 211 3.26 -2.08 -6.16
CA ALA A 211 3.68 -0.72 -6.49
C ALA A 211 5.14 -0.43 -6.09
N ASP A 212 5.57 -0.90 -4.92
CA ASP A 212 6.93 -0.67 -4.44
C ASP A 212 7.98 -1.43 -5.25
N GLU A 213 7.69 -2.69 -5.63
CA GLU A 213 8.56 -3.50 -6.47
C GLU A 213 8.70 -2.89 -7.87
N VAL A 214 7.59 -2.48 -8.49
CA VAL A 214 7.58 -2.02 -9.90
C VAL A 214 8.11 -0.60 -10.06
N PHE A 215 7.83 0.30 -9.09
CA PHE A 215 8.12 1.74 -9.15
C PHE A 215 9.23 2.18 -8.20
N ALA A 216 10.07 1.24 -7.75
CA ALA A 216 11.24 1.51 -6.93
C ALA A 216 10.93 2.16 -5.57
N GLY A 217 9.91 1.69 -4.85
CA GLY A 217 9.48 2.27 -3.58
C GLY A 217 10.37 1.94 -2.38
N TYR A 218 11.08 0.81 -2.38
CA TYR A 218 11.96 0.44 -1.26
C TYR A 218 13.23 1.30 -1.16
N GLN A 219 13.65 1.61 0.07
CA GLN A 219 14.89 2.33 0.35
C GLN A 219 16.13 1.68 -0.29
N ARG A 220 16.16 0.34 -0.39
CA ARG A 220 17.24 -0.39 -1.05
C ARG A 220 17.37 -0.08 -2.54
N HIS A 221 16.30 0.31 -3.23
CA HIS A 221 16.36 0.78 -4.61
C HIS A 221 17.13 2.10 -4.71
N ALA A 222 16.85 3.04 -3.80
CA ALA A 222 17.60 4.29 -3.72
C ALA A 222 19.09 4.04 -3.40
N LEU A 223 19.40 3.07 -2.53
CA LEU A 223 20.77 2.66 -2.25
C LEU A 223 21.44 1.99 -3.46
N ALA A 224 20.72 1.16 -4.21
CA ALA A 224 21.23 0.53 -5.42
C ALA A 224 21.55 1.59 -6.49
N PHE A 225 20.67 2.57 -6.66
CA PHE A 225 20.91 3.73 -7.52
C PHE A 225 22.14 4.53 -7.06
N ALA A 226 22.24 4.85 -5.77
CA ALA A 226 23.39 5.60 -5.26
C ALA A 226 24.73 4.88 -5.46
N ARG A 227 24.73 3.53 -5.48
CA ARG A 227 25.94 2.71 -5.63
C ARG A 227 26.34 2.48 -7.09
N GLN A 228 25.38 2.22 -7.97
CA GLN A 228 25.64 1.74 -9.34
C GLN A 228 24.76 2.43 -10.40
N GLY A 229 24.20 3.60 -10.07
CA GLY A 229 23.34 4.37 -10.96
C GLY A 229 22.12 3.59 -11.44
N PHE A 230 21.67 3.90 -12.65
CA PHE A 230 20.52 3.26 -13.27
C PHE A 230 20.67 1.75 -13.42
N LYS A 231 21.89 1.26 -13.66
CA LYS A 231 22.14 -0.18 -13.77
C LYS A 231 21.76 -0.90 -12.47
N GLY A 232 22.28 -0.44 -11.33
CA GLY A 232 21.97 -1.04 -10.04
C GLY A 232 20.49 -0.96 -9.69
N LEU A 233 19.85 0.16 -10.02
CA LEU A 233 18.42 0.34 -9.81
C LEU A 233 17.58 -0.66 -10.64
N VAL A 234 17.89 -0.82 -11.93
CA VAL A 234 17.22 -1.76 -12.82
C VAL A 234 17.40 -3.20 -12.32
N ASP A 235 18.63 -3.58 -11.98
CA ASP A 235 18.93 -4.94 -11.52
C ASP A 235 18.17 -5.27 -10.22
N GLU A 236 18.08 -4.33 -9.28
CA GLU A 236 17.38 -4.53 -8.01
C GLU A 236 15.85 -4.64 -8.21
N ILE A 237 15.26 -3.81 -9.08
CA ILE A 237 13.82 -3.88 -9.42
C ILE A 237 13.49 -5.19 -10.14
N ASP A 238 14.29 -5.59 -11.13
CA ASP A 238 14.09 -6.83 -11.90
C ASP A 238 14.12 -8.06 -10.97
N LEU A 239 15.04 -8.07 -10.02
CA LEU A 239 15.14 -9.10 -8.98
C LEU A 239 13.90 -9.15 -8.08
N ASP A 240 13.35 -8.01 -7.70
CA ASP A 240 12.16 -7.92 -6.85
C ASP A 240 10.90 -8.39 -7.57
N VAL A 241 10.69 -7.89 -8.79
CA VAL A 241 9.58 -8.29 -9.65
C VAL A 241 9.63 -9.79 -9.91
N GLY A 242 10.80 -10.34 -10.23
CA GLY A 242 10.99 -11.79 -10.45
C GLY A 242 10.76 -12.66 -9.21
N ARG A 243 10.67 -12.08 -8.01
CA ARG A 243 10.46 -12.81 -6.74
C ARG A 243 9.11 -12.54 -6.09
N LEU A 244 8.30 -11.63 -6.61
CA LEU A 244 6.97 -11.25 -6.09
C LEU A 244 6.10 -12.44 -5.69
N GLY A 245 5.93 -13.38 -6.63
CA GLY A 245 5.09 -14.57 -6.41
C GLY A 245 5.56 -15.42 -5.23
N LYS A 246 6.88 -15.62 -5.13
CA LYS A 246 7.48 -16.42 -4.05
C LYS A 246 7.59 -15.66 -2.73
N ARG A 247 7.73 -14.33 -2.73
CA ARG A 247 8.02 -13.53 -1.52
C ARG A 247 6.78 -12.95 -0.85
N ASN A 248 5.72 -12.67 -1.61
CA ASN A 248 4.57 -11.93 -1.14
C ASN A 248 3.26 -12.68 -1.42
N LEU A 249 2.96 -12.95 -2.70
CA LEU A 249 1.62 -13.38 -3.12
C LEU A 249 1.14 -14.65 -2.42
N GLY A 250 1.96 -15.70 -2.38
CA GLY A 250 1.55 -16.95 -1.76
C GLY A 250 1.30 -16.85 -0.25
N ARG A 251 2.08 -16.04 0.48
CA ARG A 251 1.85 -15.78 1.92
C ARG A 251 0.55 -15.00 2.11
N ASP A 252 0.42 -13.91 1.36
CA ASP A 252 -0.62 -12.91 1.55
C ASP A 252 -1.99 -13.49 1.22
N ASP A 253 -2.10 -14.28 0.14
CA ASP A 253 -3.33 -14.96 -0.27
C ASP A 253 -3.88 -15.88 0.82
N ARG A 254 -3.08 -16.82 1.34
CA ARG A 254 -3.54 -17.76 2.38
C ARG A 254 -3.95 -17.08 3.68
N VAL A 255 -3.23 -16.03 4.05
CA VAL A 255 -3.51 -15.25 5.24
C VAL A 255 -4.84 -14.49 5.11
N ILE A 256 -5.09 -13.88 3.97
CA ILE A 256 -6.32 -13.12 3.71
C ILE A 256 -7.52 -14.07 3.52
N SER A 257 -7.33 -15.13 2.75
CA SER A 257 -8.34 -16.14 2.45
C SER A 257 -8.84 -16.90 3.68
N ASN A 258 -8.06 -16.93 4.78
CA ASN A 258 -8.52 -17.47 6.07
C ASN A 258 -9.86 -16.85 6.53
N TRP A 259 -10.12 -15.58 6.19
CA TRP A 259 -11.34 -14.88 6.57
C TRP A 259 -12.43 -14.92 5.48
N GLY A 260 -12.26 -15.76 4.46
CA GLY A 260 -13.17 -15.82 3.31
C GLY A 260 -13.22 -14.48 2.58
N ARG A 261 -12.05 -13.88 2.37
CA ARG A 261 -11.87 -12.62 1.63
C ARG A 261 -10.96 -12.86 0.44
N GLU A 262 -11.24 -12.20 -0.67
CA GLU A 262 -10.46 -12.24 -1.90
C GLU A 262 -9.63 -10.96 -2.00
N ALA A 263 -8.30 -11.09 -2.12
CA ALA A 263 -7.43 -9.95 -2.39
C ALA A 263 -7.28 -9.74 -3.90
N ARG A 264 -7.47 -8.50 -4.38
CA ARG A 264 -7.20 -8.10 -5.76
C ARG A 264 -6.07 -7.08 -5.79
N TYR A 265 -5.18 -7.23 -6.77
CA TYR A 265 -3.92 -6.49 -6.87
C TYR A 265 -3.85 -5.68 -8.17
N PRO A 266 -4.38 -4.46 -8.23
CA PRO A 266 -4.40 -3.69 -9.47
C PRO A 266 -3.02 -3.36 -10.03
N TYR A 267 -2.01 -3.18 -9.16
CA TYR A 267 -0.63 -2.94 -9.60
C TYR A 267 0.05 -4.18 -10.21
N LEU A 268 -0.56 -5.36 -10.09
CA LEU A 268 -0.06 -6.62 -10.64
C LEU A 268 -0.94 -7.16 -11.77
N ASP A 269 -1.82 -6.32 -12.31
CA ASP A 269 -2.51 -6.62 -13.55
C ASP A 269 -1.52 -6.84 -14.69
N GLU A 270 -1.73 -7.86 -15.51
CA GLU A 270 -0.76 -8.27 -16.53
C GLU A 270 -0.53 -7.16 -17.57
N GLU A 271 -1.58 -6.46 -18.00
CA GLU A 271 -1.45 -5.35 -18.94
C GLU A 271 -0.78 -4.14 -18.29
N PHE A 272 -1.20 -3.78 -17.08
CA PHE A 272 -0.58 -2.69 -16.32
C PHE A 272 0.91 -2.95 -16.08
N LEU A 273 1.24 -4.16 -15.62
CA LEU A 273 2.60 -4.59 -15.30
C LEU A 273 3.45 -4.64 -16.56
N THR A 274 2.92 -5.18 -17.66
CA THR A 274 3.59 -5.16 -18.97
C THR A 274 3.98 -3.74 -19.36
N ARG A 275 3.03 -2.79 -19.32
CA ARG A 275 3.30 -1.39 -19.65
C ARG A 275 4.33 -0.77 -18.71
N ALA A 276 4.23 -1.02 -17.40
CA ALA A 276 5.15 -0.46 -16.40
C ALA A 276 6.57 -1.05 -16.48
N LEU A 277 6.71 -2.32 -16.86
CA LEU A 277 8.01 -3.00 -17.00
C LEU A 277 8.70 -2.70 -18.34
N GLN A 278 7.94 -2.48 -19.42
CA GLN A 278 8.50 -2.10 -20.71
C GLN A 278 8.98 -0.64 -20.77
N ARG A 279 8.57 0.20 -19.81
CA ARG A 279 9.08 1.58 -19.71
C ARG A 279 10.47 1.63 -19.09
N PRO A 280 11.35 2.51 -19.61
CA PRO A 280 12.61 2.80 -18.95
C PRO A 280 12.41 3.30 -17.51
N VAL A 281 13.33 2.96 -16.60
CA VAL A 281 13.15 3.23 -15.17
C VAL A 281 13.05 4.72 -14.81
N TRP A 282 13.69 5.60 -15.58
CA TRP A 282 13.60 7.06 -15.39
C TRP A 282 12.25 7.66 -15.81
N GLU A 283 11.41 6.92 -16.55
CA GLU A 283 10.05 7.34 -16.88
C GLU A 283 9.01 6.93 -15.83
N LYS A 284 9.44 6.17 -14.81
CA LYS A 284 8.59 5.73 -13.69
C LYS A 284 9.09 6.20 -12.32
N CYS A 285 10.40 6.44 -12.20
CA CYS A 285 11.06 6.89 -10.98
C CYS A 285 11.82 8.20 -11.23
N GLY A 286 11.98 9.04 -10.21
CA GLY A 286 12.61 10.36 -10.30
C GLY A 286 14.11 10.39 -10.00
N PHE A 287 14.81 9.26 -10.10
CA PHE A 287 16.26 9.20 -9.82
C PHE A 287 17.08 9.87 -10.94
N GLY A 288 18.28 10.32 -10.60
CA GLY A 288 19.22 10.89 -11.58
C GLY A 288 18.93 12.32 -12.02
N ILE A 289 17.91 12.97 -11.44
CA ILE A 289 17.66 14.41 -11.60
C ILE A 289 18.46 15.15 -10.51
N PRO A 290 19.41 16.04 -10.86
CA PRO A 290 20.14 16.84 -9.89
C PRO A 290 19.20 17.71 -9.05
N SER A 291 19.38 17.68 -7.74
CA SER A 291 18.74 18.62 -6.82
C SER A 291 19.23 20.04 -7.14
N GLY A 292 18.37 20.92 -7.64
CA GLY A 292 18.70 22.33 -7.87
C GLY A 292 18.74 22.81 -9.32
N LEU A 293 18.36 22.00 -10.32
CA LEU A 293 18.02 22.49 -11.67
C LEU A 293 16.62 23.12 -11.73
N ALA A 294 16.25 23.87 -10.68
CA ALA A 294 15.12 24.76 -10.78
C ALA A 294 15.60 25.95 -11.62
N ASP A 295 15.04 26.10 -12.82
CA ASP A 295 15.13 27.36 -13.56
C ASP A 295 14.80 28.54 -12.63
N GLU A 296 15.27 29.74 -12.98
CA GLU A 296 14.99 31.01 -12.27
C GLU A 296 13.49 31.29 -12.06
N ASN A 297 12.62 30.51 -12.73
CA ASN A 297 11.22 30.31 -12.39
C ASN A 297 11.01 28.85 -11.94
N PRO A 298 10.92 28.54 -10.62
CA PRO A 298 10.61 27.18 -10.22
C PRO A 298 9.23 26.82 -10.79
N PRO A 299 9.08 25.66 -11.45
CA PRO A 299 7.75 25.14 -11.68
C PRO A 299 6.98 25.13 -10.36
N LEU A 300 5.66 25.28 -10.40
CA LEU A 300 4.71 25.03 -9.31
C LEU A 300 4.73 23.55 -8.83
N GLU A 301 5.87 22.90 -8.92
CA GLU A 301 6.04 21.48 -8.76
C GLU A 301 6.41 21.11 -7.32
N PRO A 302 5.77 20.08 -6.79
CA PRO A 302 6.02 19.66 -5.43
C PRO A 302 7.38 18.98 -5.27
N ASP A 303 8.10 19.37 -4.22
CA ASP A 303 9.21 18.58 -3.70
C ASP A 303 8.68 17.17 -3.34
N ILE A 304 9.00 16.20 -4.20
CA ILE A 304 8.52 14.83 -4.17
C ILE A 304 9.73 13.93 -4.37
N GLU A 305 9.89 12.98 -3.45
CA GLU A 305 11.00 12.03 -3.46
C GLU A 305 11.04 11.17 -4.74
N PRO A 306 12.23 10.70 -5.16
CA PRO A 306 12.41 10.00 -6.43
C PRO A 306 11.72 8.63 -6.48
N GLY A 307 11.60 7.94 -5.35
CA GLY A 307 10.91 6.65 -5.27
C GLY A 307 9.43 6.78 -5.60
N LYS A 308 8.95 5.98 -6.55
CA LYS A 308 7.56 6.01 -7.06
C LYS A 308 7.12 7.36 -7.62
N LYS A 309 8.05 8.18 -8.13
CA LYS A 309 7.76 9.55 -8.62
C LYS A 309 6.53 9.61 -9.54
N ALA A 310 6.40 8.70 -10.51
CA ALA A 310 5.23 8.70 -11.40
C ALA A 310 3.91 8.48 -10.65
N LEU A 311 3.83 7.53 -9.71
CA LEU A 311 2.63 7.33 -8.86
C LEU A 311 2.36 8.52 -7.96
N ARG A 312 3.40 9.17 -7.44
CA ARG A 312 3.25 10.40 -6.62
C ARG A 312 2.68 11.56 -7.44
N LEU A 313 3.08 11.69 -8.70
CA LEU A 313 2.52 12.66 -9.63
C LEU A 313 1.07 12.31 -10.03
N VAL A 314 0.73 11.02 -10.16
CA VAL A 314 -0.67 10.59 -10.30
C VAL A 314 -1.49 10.99 -9.08
N ALA A 315 -1.03 10.69 -7.86
CA ALA A 315 -1.70 11.11 -6.62
C ALA A 315 -1.89 12.63 -6.57
N TRP A 316 -0.88 13.39 -6.99
CA TRP A 316 -0.95 14.85 -7.09
C TRP A 316 -2.06 15.33 -8.02
N ASN A 317 -2.13 14.78 -9.23
CA ASN A 317 -3.17 15.11 -10.22
C ASN A 317 -4.57 14.74 -9.72
N LEU A 318 -4.68 13.69 -8.92
CA LEU A 318 -5.93 13.28 -8.28
C LEU A 318 -6.32 14.15 -7.07
N GLY A 319 -5.55 15.19 -6.74
CA GLY A 319 -5.81 16.11 -5.62
C GLY A 319 -5.29 15.65 -4.26
N LEU A 320 -4.61 14.50 -4.20
CA LEU A 320 -4.05 13.87 -3.00
C LEU A 320 -2.64 14.45 -2.70
N LYS A 321 -2.57 15.75 -2.40
CA LYS A 321 -1.31 16.50 -2.28
C LYS A 321 -0.49 16.12 -1.05
N LYS A 322 -1.12 15.73 0.06
CA LYS A 322 -0.39 15.25 1.26
C LYS A 322 0.16 13.85 0.98
N VAL A 323 -0.69 12.95 0.49
CA VAL A 323 -0.34 11.57 0.14
C VAL A 323 0.82 11.50 -0.88
N ALA A 324 0.82 12.37 -1.90
CA ALA A 324 1.88 12.44 -2.89
C ALA A 324 3.28 12.67 -2.27
N ARG A 325 3.35 13.34 -1.13
CA ARG A 325 4.60 13.65 -0.41
C ARG A 325 4.89 12.68 0.75
N GLU A 326 3.95 11.82 1.09
CA GLU A 326 4.08 10.92 2.24
C GLU A 326 5.23 9.93 2.02
N LYS A 327 6.12 9.82 3.01
CA LYS A 327 7.29 8.95 2.89
C LYS A 327 6.88 7.49 3.08
N LYS A 328 7.51 6.60 2.32
CA LYS A 328 7.22 5.17 2.47
C LYS A 328 7.58 4.67 3.88
N ARG A 329 6.67 3.89 4.46
CA ARG A 329 6.92 3.01 5.60
C ARG A 329 6.61 1.56 5.22
N ALA A 330 7.32 0.60 5.80
CA ALA A 330 6.98 -0.81 5.64
C ALA A 330 5.90 -1.20 6.67
N ILE A 331 4.92 -2.01 6.24
CA ILE A 331 3.75 -2.37 7.04
C ILE A 331 4.12 -2.86 8.45
N GLN A 332 5.15 -3.70 8.58
CA GLN A 332 5.59 -4.23 9.87
C GLN A 332 6.02 -3.17 10.90
N PHE A 333 6.54 -2.04 10.43
CA PHE A 333 6.91 -0.91 11.28
C PHE A 333 5.77 0.10 11.38
N GLY A 334 4.97 0.20 10.32
CA GLY A 334 3.84 1.10 10.20
C GLY A 334 2.71 0.76 11.15
N SER A 335 2.33 -0.51 11.22
CA SER A 335 1.27 -1.05 12.09
C SER A 335 1.76 -1.46 13.49
N ARG A 336 3.07 -1.29 13.76
CA ARG A 336 3.79 -1.72 14.98
C ARG A 336 3.79 -3.24 15.23
N THR A 337 3.63 -4.06 14.17
CA THR A 337 3.71 -5.53 14.30
C THR A 337 5.12 -6.10 14.45
N ALA A 338 6.16 -5.32 14.18
CA ALA A 338 7.54 -5.76 14.30
C ALA A 338 8.02 -5.73 15.76
N LYS A 339 8.90 -6.67 16.11
CA LYS A 339 9.68 -6.65 17.36
C LYS A 339 8.83 -6.53 18.64
N MET A 340 7.68 -7.20 18.71
CA MET A 340 6.83 -7.16 19.91
C MET A 340 7.51 -7.84 21.12
N GLU A 341 8.19 -8.97 20.93
CA GLU A 341 8.80 -9.77 22.01
C GLU A 341 10.25 -9.37 22.31
N SER A 342 11.09 -9.28 21.28
CA SER A 342 12.52 -8.96 21.41
C SER A 342 12.93 -7.85 20.46
N GLY A 343 13.57 -6.81 20.98
CA GLY A 343 14.15 -5.74 20.16
C GLY A 343 15.40 -6.17 19.38
N ARG A 344 15.96 -7.34 19.72
CA ARG A 344 17.20 -7.87 19.16
C ARG A 344 16.98 -8.83 17.99
N SER A 345 15.75 -9.30 17.75
CA SER A 345 15.48 -10.17 16.61
C SER A 345 15.64 -9.42 15.28
N LYS A 346 16.31 -10.05 14.33
CA LYS A 346 16.45 -9.54 12.96
C LYS A 346 15.23 -10.02 12.16
N GLY A 347 14.74 -9.21 11.23
CA GLY A 347 13.60 -9.62 10.38
C GLY A 347 13.84 -10.91 9.59
N THR A 348 15.10 -11.23 9.28
CA THR A 348 15.50 -12.47 8.59
C THR A 348 15.71 -13.67 9.52
N GLN A 349 15.51 -13.50 10.83
CA GLN A 349 15.63 -14.60 11.79
C GLN A 349 14.53 -15.62 11.52
N ILE A 350 14.92 -16.89 11.46
CA ILE A 350 13.99 -18.00 11.28
C ILE A 350 13.23 -18.24 12.59
N LEU A 351 11.93 -18.43 12.46
CA LEU A 351 11.04 -18.82 13.55
C LEU A 351 11.32 -20.29 13.92
N SER A 352 11.70 -20.52 15.17
CA SER A 352 11.92 -21.84 15.76
C SER A 352 10.62 -22.64 15.85
#